data_AF-A0A7L8S0L6-F1
#
_entry.id   AF-A0A7L8S0L6-F1
#
_cell.length_a   1.000
_cell.length_b   1.000
_cell.length_c   1.000
_cell.angle_alpha   90.00
_cell.angle_beta   90.00
_cell.angle_gamma   90.00
#
_symmetry.space_group_name_H-M   'P 1'
#
loop_
_entity.id
_entity.type
_entity.pdbx_description
1 polymer ?
#
loop_
_entity_poly.entity_id
_entity_poly.type
_entity_poly.pdbx_seq_one_letter_code
_entity_poly.pdbx_strand_id
1 'polypeptide(L)'
;MSMMSIRAATPRDREAIRLVEEHAFGQQAEAGLVDALVAEGDAVVELVAEEDGDVVGHILFSRLYIQNGGKTVPAVALAPLAVEPDFHGTGIGGALVREAHIRLKDAGETIAVVLGDPAYYGRFGYSHERAAGFESDYQCDALQALAWGDAPETGKLVYASAFGTALAA
;
A
#
# COMPACT_ATOMS: atom_id res chain seq x y z
N MET A 1 8.23 -28.46 -5.26
CA MET A 1 7.33 -27.35 -5.60
C MET A 1 7.30 -26.51 -4.35
N SER A 2 7.92 -25.33 -4.35
CA SER A 2 7.82 -24.43 -3.20
C SER A 2 6.37 -23.97 -3.08
N MET A 3 5.87 -23.97 -1.85
CA MET A 3 4.47 -23.66 -1.56
C MET A 3 4.38 -22.19 -1.15
N MET A 4 4.15 -21.32 -2.14
CA MET A 4 3.91 -19.90 -1.88
C MET A 4 2.45 -19.67 -1.46
N SER A 5 2.26 -18.90 -0.38
CA SER A 5 0.94 -18.51 0.12
C SER A 5 0.88 -17.02 0.46
N ILE A 6 -0.32 -16.42 0.40
CA ILE A 6 -0.57 -15.06 0.87
C ILE A 6 -1.57 -15.11 2.01
N ARG A 7 -1.25 -14.43 3.11
CA ARG A 7 -2.09 -14.38 4.30
C ARG A 7 -2.07 -13.00 4.94
N ALA A 8 -3.04 -12.77 5.84
CA ALA A 8 -2.98 -11.59 6.71
C ALA A 8 -1.71 -11.64 7.56
N ALA A 9 -1.08 -10.48 7.72
CA ALA A 9 0.01 -10.33 8.66
C ALA A 9 -0.50 -10.47 10.11
N THR A 10 0.37 -10.94 10.99
CA THR A 10 0.10 -11.14 12.41
C THR A 10 1.17 -10.45 13.26
N PRO A 11 0.97 -10.33 14.58
CA PRO A 11 2.02 -9.82 15.46
C PRO A 11 3.32 -10.64 15.45
N ARG A 12 3.29 -11.89 14.99
CA ARG A 12 4.51 -12.73 14.88
C ARG A 12 5.36 -12.38 13.67
N ASP A 13 4.78 -11.71 12.67
CA ASP A 13 5.47 -11.38 11.42
C ASP A 13 6.24 -10.06 11.49
N ARG A 14 6.15 -9.31 12.58
CA ARG A 14 6.68 -7.93 12.68
C ARG A 14 8.16 -7.83 12.35
N GLU A 15 8.97 -8.72 12.93
CA GLU A 15 10.42 -8.73 12.69
C GLU A 15 10.73 -9.10 11.24
N ALA A 16 10.05 -10.11 10.69
CA ALA A 16 10.25 -10.55 9.31
C ALA A 16 9.83 -9.46 8.30
N ILE A 17 8.69 -8.80 8.52
CA ILE A 17 8.24 -7.67 7.69
C ILE A 17 9.26 -6.54 7.72
N ARG A 18 9.80 -6.20 8.90
CA ARG A 18 10.83 -5.18 9.03
C ARG A 18 12.04 -5.49 8.14
N LEU A 19 12.51 -6.74 8.18
CA LEU A 19 13.65 -7.18 7.37
C LEU A 19 13.34 -7.12 5.87
N VAL A 20 12.17 -7.59 5.43
CA VAL A 20 11.75 -7.52 4.02
C VAL A 20 11.70 -6.07 3.53
N GLU A 21 11.15 -5.15 4.32
CA GLU A 21 11.14 -3.72 4.00
C GLU A 21 12.56 -3.15 3.89
N GLU A 22 13.41 -3.40 4.90
CA GLU A 22 14.79 -2.91 4.91
C GLU A 22 15.62 -3.46 3.74
N HIS A 23 15.45 -4.73 3.38
CA HIS A 23 16.14 -5.34 2.24
C HIS A 23 15.63 -4.82 0.90
N ALA A 24 14.31 -4.66 0.75
CA ALA A 24 13.71 -4.22 -0.51
C ALA A 24 14.03 -2.74 -0.83
N PHE A 25 14.08 -1.89 0.19
CA PHE A 25 14.33 -0.44 0.03
C PHE A 25 15.77 -0.02 0.34
N GLY A 26 16.56 -0.86 1.01
CA GLY A 26 17.95 -0.57 1.39
C GLY A 26 18.08 0.48 2.51
N GLN A 27 16.98 0.76 3.21
CA GLN A 27 16.89 1.77 4.27
C GLN A 27 15.79 1.41 5.28
N GLN A 28 15.74 2.11 6.42
CA GLN A 28 14.82 1.80 7.52
C GLN A 28 13.52 2.62 7.51
N ALA A 29 13.39 3.60 6.63
CA ALA A 29 12.27 4.54 6.64
C ALA A 29 10.93 3.84 6.40
N GLU A 30 10.86 2.93 5.43
CA GLU A 30 9.64 2.18 5.09
C GLU A 30 9.24 1.22 6.22
N ALA A 31 10.21 0.52 6.82
CA ALA A 31 9.98 -0.30 7.99
C ALA A 31 9.43 0.53 9.18
N GLY A 32 9.99 1.72 9.42
CA GLY A 32 9.51 2.65 10.44
C GLY A 32 8.10 3.18 10.15
N LEU A 33 7.78 3.45 8.88
CA LEU A 33 6.44 3.84 8.44
C LEU A 33 5.42 2.73 8.71
N VAL A 34 5.75 1.48 8.37
CA VAL A 34 4.87 0.32 8.64
C VAL A 34 4.59 0.19 10.14
N ASP A 35 5.63 0.23 10.98
CA ASP A 35 5.48 0.16 12.44
C ASP A 35 4.53 1.26 12.95
N ALA A 36 4.72 2.50 12.49
CA ALA A 36 3.89 3.64 12.90
C ALA A 36 2.43 3.48 12.46
N LEU A 37 2.18 3.09 11.21
CA LEU A 37 0.82 2.89 10.68
C LEU A 37 0.07 1.78 11.42
N VAL A 38 0.76 0.69 11.76
CA VAL A 38 0.17 -0.42 12.52
C VAL A 38 -0.11 0.01 13.97
N ALA A 39 0.83 0.72 14.61
CA ALA A 39 0.68 1.17 15.98
C ALA A 39 -0.42 2.24 16.16
N GLU A 40 -0.59 3.12 15.16
CA GLU A 40 -1.64 4.16 15.15
C GLU A 40 -3.02 3.60 14.75
N GLY A 41 -3.09 2.33 14.32
CA GLY A 41 -4.34 1.67 13.93
C GLY A 41 -4.84 2.06 12.54
N ASP A 42 -3.95 2.59 11.69
CA ASP A 42 -4.27 3.03 10.33
C ASP A 42 -4.13 1.91 9.29
N ALA A 43 -3.58 0.76 9.63
CA ALA A 43 -3.51 -0.39 8.73
C ALA A 43 -4.91 -0.95 8.43
N VAL A 44 -5.34 -0.87 7.17
CA VAL A 44 -6.64 -1.37 6.70
C VAL A 44 -6.52 -2.79 6.16
N VAL A 45 -5.51 -3.04 5.32
CA VAL A 45 -5.12 -4.38 4.86
C VAL A 45 -3.61 -4.48 4.92
N GLU A 46 -3.11 -5.52 5.58
CA GLU A 46 -1.69 -5.82 5.68
C GLU A 46 -1.49 -7.32 5.42
N LEU A 47 -0.73 -7.64 4.38
CA LEU A 47 -0.52 -9.02 3.94
C LEU A 47 0.96 -9.36 3.85
N VAL A 48 1.26 -10.63 4.07
CA VAL A 48 2.57 -11.22 3.79
C VAL A 48 2.46 -12.30 2.74
N ALA A 49 3.48 -12.39 1.90
CA ALA A 49 3.76 -13.55 1.07
C ALA A 49 4.74 -14.44 1.83
N GLU A 50 4.38 -15.70 2.00
CA GLU A 50 5.20 -16.70 2.68
C GLU A 50 5.60 -17.79 1.67
N GLU A 51 6.89 -18.12 1.62
CA GLU A 51 7.43 -19.21 0.83
C GLU A 51 8.27 -20.12 1.74
N ASP A 52 7.91 -21.41 1.78
CA ASP A 52 8.56 -22.43 2.61
C ASP A 52 8.72 -22.06 4.11
N GLY A 53 7.81 -21.22 4.62
CA GLY A 53 7.75 -20.77 6.01
C GLY A 53 8.36 -19.39 6.27
N ASP A 54 9.05 -18.81 5.28
CA ASP A 54 9.70 -17.51 5.38
C ASP A 54 8.84 -16.43 4.73
N VAL A 55 8.73 -15.27 5.39
CA VAL A 55 8.09 -14.09 4.80
C VAL A 55 9.03 -13.49 3.77
N VAL A 56 8.61 -13.50 2.50
CA VAL A 56 9.41 -13.06 1.35
C VAL A 56 8.81 -11.84 0.64
N GLY A 57 7.67 -11.36 1.12
CA GLY A 57 7.03 -10.15 0.60
C GLY A 57 5.99 -9.60 1.56
N HIS A 58 5.75 -8.30 1.45
CA HIS A 58 4.85 -7.55 2.32
C HIS A 58 4.12 -6.46 1.52
N ILE A 59 2.87 -6.20 1.86
CA ILE A 59 2.10 -5.09 1.33
C ILE A 59 1.20 -4.51 2.42
N LEU A 60 1.15 -3.18 2.48
CA LEU A 60 0.27 -2.46 3.40
C LEU A 60 -0.57 -1.43 2.65
N PHE A 61 -1.87 -1.45 2.96
CA PHE A 61 -2.81 -0.40 2.64
C PHE A 61 -3.26 0.28 3.93
N SER A 62 -2.95 1.56 4.06
CA SER A 62 -3.32 2.37 5.22
C SER A 62 -4.54 3.24 4.94
N ARG A 63 -5.21 3.67 6.00
CA ARG A 63 -6.33 4.60 5.92
C ARG A 63 -5.88 5.95 5.36
N LEU A 64 -6.70 6.49 4.46
CA LEU A 64 -6.62 7.84 3.92
C LEU A 64 -8.03 8.43 3.88
N TYR A 65 -8.14 9.76 3.86
CA TYR A 65 -9.41 10.44 3.67
C TYR A 65 -9.36 11.42 2.50
N ILE A 66 -10.47 11.51 1.78
CA ILE A 66 -10.70 12.50 0.72
C ILE A 66 -11.64 13.56 1.27
N GLN A 67 -11.18 14.81 1.32
CA GLN A 67 -11.99 15.96 1.72
C GLN A 67 -12.46 16.74 0.49
N ASN A 68 -13.78 16.85 0.30
CA ASN A 68 -14.36 17.58 -0.83
C ASN A 68 -15.67 18.26 -0.42
N GLY A 69 -15.73 19.59 -0.53
CA GLY A 69 -16.95 20.36 -0.28
C GLY A 69 -17.57 20.14 1.11
N GLY A 70 -16.75 19.94 2.15
CA GLY A 70 -17.20 19.66 3.51
C GLY A 70 -17.59 18.20 3.80
N LYS A 71 -17.47 17.30 2.82
CA LYS A 71 -17.60 15.86 3.02
C LYS A 71 -16.23 15.21 3.19
N THR A 72 -16.19 14.17 4.02
CA THR A 72 -15.02 13.31 4.21
C THR A 72 -15.38 11.90 3.79
N VAL A 73 -14.65 11.36 2.81
CA VAL A 73 -14.85 10.01 2.27
C VAL A 73 -13.63 9.15 2.63
N PRO A 74 -13.80 7.95 3.19
CA PRO A 74 -12.69 7.04 3.44
C PRO A 74 -12.10 6.52 2.11
N ALA A 75 -10.79 6.33 2.12
CA ALA A 75 -10.00 5.75 1.05
C ALA A 75 -8.82 4.99 1.66
N VAL A 76 -7.97 4.42 0.81
CA VAL A 76 -6.73 3.77 1.24
C VAL A 76 -5.52 4.21 0.41
N ALA A 77 -4.35 4.22 1.04
CA ALA A 77 -3.07 4.45 0.38
C ALA A 77 -2.24 3.16 0.40
N LEU A 78 -1.75 2.73 -0.76
CA LEU A 78 -0.77 1.65 -0.84
C LEU A 78 0.61 2.22 -0.53
N ALA A 79 1.16 1.87 0.63
CA ALA A 79 2.56 2.05 0.97
C ALA A 79 2.90 1.27 2.25
N PRO A 80 3.97 0.47 2.26
CA PRO A 80 4.80 0.04 1.13
C PRO A 80 4.26 -1.22 0.40
N LEU A 81 4.94 -1.57 -0.69
CA LEU A 81 4.96 -2.91 -1.29
C LEU A 81 6.41 -3.36 -1.39
N ALA A 82 6.77 -4.40 -0.65
CA ALA A 82 8.12 -4.94 -0.56
C ALA A 82 8.15 -6.41 -0.95
N VAL A 83 9.22 -6.82 -1.62
CA VAL A 83 9.54 -8.22 -1.93
C VAL A 83 11.04 -8.38 -1.72
N GLU A 84 11.43 -9.48 -1.11
CA GLU A 84 12.84 -9.84 -0.95
C GLU A 84 13.56 -9.81 -2.31
N PRO A 85 14.76 -9.19 -2.42
CA PRO A 85 15.46 -9.02 -3.70
C PRO A 85 15.65 -10.31 -4.50
N ASP A 86 15.94 -11.42 -3.82
CA ASP A 86 16.14 -12.73 -4.43
C ASP A 86 14.86 -13.30 -5.07
N PHE A 87 13.69 -12.75 -4.72
CA PHE A 87 12.37 -13.14 -5.24
C PHE A 87 11.80 -12.11 -6.22
N HIS A 88 12.58 -11.11 -6.66
CA HIS A 88 12.12 -10.18 -7.69
C HIS A 88 11.86 -10.87 -9.03
N GLY A 89 10.88 -10.38 -9.78
CA GLY A 89 10.52 -10.96 -11.09
C GLY A 89 9.77 -12.30 -11.03
N THR A 90 9.53 -12.86 -9.85
CA THR A 90 8.79 -14.14 -9.66
C THR A 90 7.26 -13.97 -9.69
N GLY A 91 6.77 -12.73 -9.60
CA GLY A 91 5.34 -12.40 -9.60
C GLY A 91 4.72 -12.16 -8.22
N ILE A 92 5.46 -12.35 -7.12
CA ILE A 92 4.97 -12.18 -5.74
C ILE A 92 4.32 -10.82 -5.50
N GLY A 93 5.00 -9.72 -5.87
CA GLY A 93 4.43 -8.38 -5.66
C GLY A 93 3.10 -8.16 -6.39
N GLY A 94 2.95 -8.74 -7.58
CA GLY A 94 1.68 -8.68 -8.30
C GLY A 94 0.58 -9.54 -7.66
N ALA A 95 0.94 -10.69 -7.08
CA ALA A 95 0.00 -11.53 -6.34
C ALA A 95 -0.48 -10.82 -5.05
N LEU A 96 0.43 -10.16 -4.32
CA LEU A 96 0.13 -9.35 -3.14
C LEU A 96 -0.86 -8.22 -3.45
N VAL A 97 -0.62 -7.44 -4.51
CA VAL A 97 -1.54 -6.35 -4.91
C VAL A 97 -2.93 -6.88 -5.24
N ARG A 98 -3.03 -7.99 -5.98
CA ARG A 98 -4.33 -8.56 -6.36
C ARG A 98 -5.11 -9.08 -5.17
N GLU A 99 -4.44 -9.80 -4.26
CA GLU A 99 -5.07 -10.31 -3.04
C GLU A 99 -5.53 -9.15 -2.13
N ALA A 100 -4.70 -8.11 -1.98
CA ALA A 100 -5.08 -6.93 -1.23
C ALA A 100 -6.31 -6.23 -1.83
N HIS A 101 -6.38 -6.08 -3.16
CA HIS A 101 -7.54 -5.51 -3.85
C HIS A 101 -8.82 -6.31 -3.60
N ILE A 102 -8.76 -7.64 -3.60
CA ILE A 102 -9.92 -8.48 -3.28
C ILE A 102 -10.42 -8.15 -1.88
N ARG A 103 -9.53 -8.16 -0.88
CA ARG A 103 -9.90 -7.89 0.52
C ARG A 103 -10.41 -6.47 0.75
N LEU A 104 -9.83 -5.47 0.08
CA LEU A 104 -10.27 -4.08 0.17
C LEU A 104 -11.67 -3.91 -0.39
N LYS A 105 -11.97 -4.54 -1.53
CA LYS A 105 -13.32 -4.54 -2.10
C LYS A 105 -14.32 -5.24 -1.19
N ASP A 106 -13.95 -6.38 -0.62
CA ASP A 106 -14.82 -7.13 0.31
C ASP A 106 -15.07 -6.34 1.61
N ALA A 107 -14.11 -5.51 2.02
CA ALA A 107 -14.24 -4.57 3.13
C ALA A 107 -15.04 -3.29 2.79
N GLY A 108 -15.46 -3.13 1.52
CA GLY A 108 -16.26 -1.99 1.06
C GLY A 108 -15.47 -0.74 0.71
N GLU A 109 -14.14 -0.83 0.59
CA GLU A 109 -13.32 0.29 0.11
C GLU A 109 -13.60 0.53 -1.39
N THR A 110 -13.67 1.81 -1.78
CA THR A 110 -14.06 2.19 -3.16
C THR A 110 -12.92 2.80 -3.96
N ILE A 111 -11.87 3.30 -3.29
CA ILE A 111 -10.76 4.01 -3.93
C ILE A 111 -9.43 3.78 -3.20
N ALA A 112 -8.38 3.61 -3.99
CA ALA A 112 -7.01 3.51 -3.52
C ALA A 112 -6.10 4.48 -4.27
N VAL A 113 -5.08 4.98 -3.57
CA VAL A 113 -3.99 5.78 -4.16
C VAL A 113 -2.64 5.10 -3.96
N VAL A 114 -1.70 5.36 -4.86
CA VAL A 114 -0.32 4.86 -4.79
C VAL A 114 0.64 5.87 -5.39
N LEU A 115 1.83 5.96 -4.83
CA LEU A 115 2.96 6.69 -5.40
C LEU A 115 3.98 5.67 -5.93
N GLY A 116 4.21 5.63 -7.25
CA GLY A 116 5.19 4.71 -7.81
C GLY A 116 5.15 4.61 -9.34
N ASP A 117 5.82 3.60 -9.89
CA ASP A 117 5.97 3.41 -11.34
C ASP A 117 4.61 3.19 -12.04
N PRO A 118 4.18 4.08 -12.96
CA PRO A 118 2.95 3.91 -13.73
C PRO A 118 2.91 2.64 -14.59
N ALA A 119 4.05 2.19 -15.12
CA ALA A 119 4.10 0.95 -15.90
C ALA A 119 3.84 -0.28 -15.01
N TYR A 120 4.31 -0.25 -13.76
CA TYR A 120 4.06 -1.30 -12.79
C TYR A 120 2.60 -1.30 -12.30
N TYR A 121 2.12 -0.15 -11.80
CA TYR A 121 0.81 -0.06 -11.14
C TYR A 121 -0.37 0.01 -12.12
N GLY A 122 -0.16 0.49 -13.34
CA GLY A 122 -1.18 0.50 -14.39
C GLY A 122 -1.75 -0.89 -14.72
N ARG A 123 -0.96 -1.95 -14.51
CA ARG A 123 -1.39 -3.36 -14.68
C ARG A 123 -2.47 -3.80 -13.68
N PHE A 124 -2.73 -3.01 -12.63
CA PHE A 124 -3.79 -3.23 -11.65
C PHE A 124 -4.93 -2.20 -11.76
N GLY A 125 -4.89 -1.33 -12.77
CA GLY A 125 -5.92 -0.32 -13.03
C GLY A 125 -5.69 1.05 -12.39
N TYR A 126 -4.53 1.28 -11.76
CA TYR A 126 -4.15 2.62 -11.29
C TYR A 126 -3.82 3.53 -12.48
N SER A 127 -4.16 4.81 -12.40
CA SER A 127 -3.74 5.80 -13.39
C SER A 127 -3.43 7.16 -12.77
N HIS A 128 -2.46 7.85 -13.38
CA HIS A 128 -2.14 9.24 -13.04
C HIS A 128 -3.30 10.19 -13.41
N GLU A 129 -3.95 9.94 -14.54
CA GLU A 129 -5.09 10.74 -15.01
C GLU A 129 -6.21 10.83 -13.98
N ARG A 130 -6.48 9.74 -13.25
CA ARG A 130 -7.44 9.74 -12.14
C ARG A 130 -6.91 10.51 -10.92
N ALA A 131 -5.64 10.33 -10.59
CA ALA A 131 -5.02 11.05 -9.48
C ALA A 131 -4.93 12.56 -9.70
N ALA A 132 -4.86 13.01 -10.96
CA ALA A 132 -4.72 14.42 -11.31
C ALA A 132 -5.90 15.31 -10.86
N GLY A 133 -7.07 14.72 -10.57
CA GLY A 133 -8.22 15.44 -10.01
C GLY A 133 -8.10 15.77 -8.52
N PHE A 134 -7.13 15.18 -7.82
CA PHE A 134 -6.94 15.36 -6.38
C PHE A 134 -5.82 16.34 -6.04
N GLU A 135 -5.98 17.03 -4.92
CA GLU A 135 -4.92 17.80 -4.27
C GLU A 135 -4.19 16.88 -3.29
N SER A 136 -2.86 16.86 -3.33
CA SER A 136 -2.03 15.98 -2.48
C SER A 136 -0.72 16.68 -2.13
N ASP A 137 -0.24 16.48 -0.90
CA ASP A 137 1.12 16.91 -0.51
C ASP A 137 2.21 16.13 -1.28
N TYR A 138 1.83 14.99 -1.89
CA TYR A 138 2.69 14.14 -2.72
C TYR A 138 2.35 14.24 -4.22
N GLN A 139 1.77 15.34 -4.67
CA GLN A 139 1.36 15.48 -6.07
C GLN A 139 2.57 15.45 -7.02
N CYS A 140 2.63 14.44 -7.89
CA CYS A 140 3.59 14.32 -8.98
C CYS A 140 3.11 13.29 -10.02
N ASP A 141 3.89 13.09 -11.09
CA ASP A 141 3.58 12.15 -12.18
C ASP A 141 3.52 10.68 -11.74
N ALA A 142 4.12 10.35 -10.58
CA ALA A 142 4.09 9.01 -10.01
C ALA A 142 2.84 8.75 -9.14
N LEU A 143 2.08 9.79 -8.77
CA LEU A 143 0.83 9.62 -8.03
C LEU A 143 -0.24 9.07 -8.96
N GLN A 144 -0.87 7.98 -8.54
CA GLN A 144 -1.90 7.27 -9.30
C GLN A 144 -3.06 6.89 -8.39
N ALA A 145 -4.26 6.78 -8.96
CA ALA A 145 -5.46 6.37 -8.24
C ALA A 145 -6.22 5.29 -9.00
N LEU A 146 -6.91 4.43 -8.25
CA LEU A 146 -7.80 3.38 -8.74
C LEU A 146 -9.13 3.47 -7.99
N ALA A 147 -10.25 3.33 -8.70
CA ALA A 147 -11.56 3.14 -8.08
C ALA A 147 -12.14 1.77 -8.46
N TRP A 148 -12.71 1.08 -7.49
CA TRP A 148 -13.41 -0.20 -7.69
C TRP A 148 -14.93 -0.03 -7.88
N GLY A 149 -15.46 1.18 -7.71
CA GLY A 149 -16.87 1.51 -7.81
C GLY A 149 -17.10 3.02 -7.87
N ASP A 150 -18.26 3.48 -7.38
CA ASP A 150 -18.54 4.91 -7.23
C ASP A 150 -17.63 5.52 -6.17
N ALA A 151 -16.82 6.50 -6.58
CA ALA A 151 -15.82 7.15 -5.75
C ALA A 151 -15.62 8.59 -6.22
N PRO A 152 -15.20 9.50 -5.32
CA PRO A 152 -14.84 10.86 -5.70
C PRO A 152 -13.82 10.89 -6.84
N GLU A 153 -13.90 11.90 -7.70
CA GLU A 153 -12.91 12.18 -8.74
C GLU A 153 -11.99 13.35 -8.36
N THR A 154 -12.38 14.12 -7.35
CA THR A 154 -11.65 15.30 -6.86
C THR A 154 -11.74 15.42 -5.35
N GLY A 155 -10.86 16.24 -4.78
CA GLY A 155 -10.79 16.54 -3.35
C GLY A 155 -9.34 16.56 -2.85
N LYS A 156 -9.15 16.90 -1.58
CA LYS A 156 -7.85 16.85 -0.93
C LYS A 156 -7.60 15.47 -0.32
N LEU A 157 -6.50 14.82 -0.68
CA LEU A 157 -6.00 13.61 -0.05
C LEU A 157 -5.37 13.96 1.30
N VAL A 158 -5.82 13.28 2.36
CA VAL A 158 -5.32 13.46 3.73
C VAL A 158 -4.83 12.10 4.22
N TYR A 159 -3.51 11.93 4.21
CA TYR A 159 -2.82 10.70 4.65
C TYR A 159 -2.78 10.61 6.18
N ALA A 160 -2.54 9.40 6.69
CA ALA A 160 -2.22 9.19 8.10
C ALA A 160 -0.98 10.00 8.54
N SER A 161 -0.93 10.40 9.81
CA SER A 161 0.17 11.21 10.38
C SER A 161 1.55 10.59 10.20
N ALA A 162 1.61 9.26 10.23
CA ALA A 162 2.85 8.49 10.04
C ALA A 162 3.61 8.86 8.75
N PHE A 163 2.92 9.19 7.65
CA PHE A 163 3.55 9.60 6.40
C PHE A 163 4.34 10.92 6.51
N GLY A 164 3.89 11.85 7.36
CA GLY A 164 4.59 13.11 7.59
C GLY A 164 5.81 12.97 8.51
N THR A 165 5.83 11.95 9.36
CA THR A 165 6.91 11.71 10.34
C THR A 165 8.02 10.84 9.74
N ALA A 166 7.67 9.82 8.94
CA ALA A 166 8.62 8.91 8.32
C ALA A 166 9.47 9.55 7.20
N LEU A 167 8.95 10.58 6.50
CA LEU A 167 9.68 11.30 5.45
C LEU A 167 10.53 12.46 5.97
N ALA A 168 10.46 12.75 7.28
CA ALA A 168 11.21 13.82 7.93
C ALA A 168 12.40 13.31 8.76
N ALA A 169 12.61 11.98 8.81
CA ALA A 169 13.69 11.30 9.51
C ALA A 169 14.77 10.84 8.52
#